data_AF-A0A915DA22-F1
#
_entry.id   AF-A0A915DA22-F1
#
_cell.length_a   1.000
_cell.length_b   1.000
_cell.length_c   1.000
_cell.angle_alpha   90.00
_cell.angle_beta   90.00
_cell.angle_gamma   90.00
#
_symmetry.space_group_name_H-M   'P 1'
#
loop_
_entity.id
_entity.type
_entity.pdbx_description
1 polymer ?
#
loop_
_entity_poly.entity_id
_entity_poly.type
_entity_poly.pdbx_seq_one_letter_code
_entity_poly.pdbx_strand_id
1 'polypeptide(L)'
;MSERLKKDRAIENLNSLTTSLVFGVYHIVNSKILVGPHLLLFYVLAETGQKCRFFSKQYYEHALRECPKLAAATKSGEPLNDQMMTVVAFNLAYNAFYRGKRCTAIRLLHSVFNSPNLSERIYRAAALLEVQMCMELGHPALAQSLLLQLNNHRCWSNASISQLDCFELLSSRLKTKELVISEEKTTMHWFLLDVEVQFKSGEARNALNMLLKRRKSSCSRDRRLLDNAIGCIYALTFKDCNMAESYFRSAMLRKSPSVGDCSPVVPSLLVYHTALAQLGSGKPKTAFFLFLAVWPFFRSNPRIWLRITECCAQNATSSESSNKASTPVNDQLRSIAMAGWQSVKSIASNRCSSHHYTVDVVNCDAEFAAHVIHQGISIALSQKEYAYLLPYLLSLSASVNIQLGRYAETLKSASHLLNLPQINARQKLSAMFYKAEALIHLDRLVESVVCLEQAVPSQSFPYTHSRLQYNKALVQTLAGRLDKAGELLKEIVSNNLVQRPETLTCSYT
;
A
#
# COMPACT_ATOMS: atom_id res chain seq x y z
N MET A 1 23.63 38.70 18.51
CA MET A 1 24.19 37.96 17.36
C MET A 1 24.61 36.53 17.73
N SER A 2 25.34 36.33 18.83
CA SER A 2 25.74 35.00 19.34
C SER A 2 24.58 34.05 19.70
N GLU A 3 23.50 34.54 20.32
CA GLU A 3 22.34 33.69 20.67
C GLU A 3 21.50 33.24 19.47
N ARG A 4 21.31 34.10 18.46
CA ARG A 4 20.63 33.71 17.21
C ARG A 4 21.41 32.61 16.47
N LEU A 5 22.72 32.78 16.31
CA LEU A 5 23.60 31.76 15.70
C LEU A 5 23.60 30.42 16.47
N LYS A 6 23.50 30.46 17.81
CA LYS A 6 23.35 29.25 18.63
C LYS A 6 21.97 28.60 18.45
N LYS A 7 20.90 29.40 18.38
CA LYS A 7 19.53 28.96 18.09
C LYS A 7 19.44 28.32 16.71
N ASP A 8 20.04 28.93 15.69
CA ASP A 8 20.04 28.44 14.31
C ASP A 8 20.81 27.11 14.16
N ARG A 9 21.99 26.98 14.78
CA ARG A 9 22.74 25.69 14.82
C ARG A 9 22.01 24.59 15.60
N ALA A 10 21.36 24.94 16.70
CA ALA A 10 20.55 24.00 17.47
C ALA A 10 19.36 23.48 16.63
N ILE A 11 18.70 24.39 15.90
CA ILE A 11 17.61 24.08 14.98
C ILE A 11 18.09 23.18 13.83
N GLU A 12 19.25 23.46 13.23
CA GLU A 12 19.84 22.61 12.17
C GLU A 12 20.13 21.18 12.67
N ASN A 13 20.61 21.03 13.90
CA ASN A 13 20.84 19.72 14.52
C ASN A 13 19.53 18.96 14.76
N LEU A 14 18.46 19.66 15.15
CA LEU A 14 17.13 19.05 15.31
C LEU A 14 16.59 18.53 13.97
N ASN A 15 16.70 19.33 12.90
CA ASN A 15 16.29 18.96 11.54
C ASN A 15 16.99 17.69 11.05
N SER A 16 18.29 17.51 11.32
CA SER A 16 19.04 16.31 10.89
C SER A 16 18.58 15.03 11.63
N LEU A 17 18.23 15.18 12.91
CA LEU A 17 17.79 14.09 13.79
C LEU A 17 16.32 13.70 13.59
N THR A 18 15.42 14.65 13.29
CA THR A 18 14.03 14.35 12.92
C THR A 18 13.99 13.66 11.56
N THR A 19 14.80 14.12 10.59
CA THR A 19 15.00 13.49 9.28
C THR A 19 15.53 12.05 9.39
N SER A 20 16.44 11.75 10.31
CA SER A 20 16.91 10.38 10.58
C SER A 20 15.82 9.44 11.14
N LEU A 21 14.80 9.98 11.84
CA LEU A 21 13.64 9.21 12.31
C LEU A 21 12.64 8.92 11.17
N VAL A 22 12.56 9.80 10.16
CA VAL A 22 11.65 9.68 9.01
C VAL A 22 11.91 8.39 8.21
N PHE A 23 13.17 7.96 8.07
CA PHE A 23 13.52 6.83 7.19
C PHE A 23 13.55 5.46 7.86
N GLY A 24 13.49 5.39 9.20
CA GLY A 24 13.23 4.14 9.91
C GLY A 24 11.76 3.67 9.84
N VAL A 25 10.88 4.43 9.17
CA VAL A 25 9.41 4.34 9.35
C VAL A 25 8.67 3.54 8.27
N TYR A 26 9.23 3.21 7.11
CA TYR A 26 8.38 2.75 5.99
C TYR A 26 8.71 1.40 5.33
N HIS A 27 9.28 0.45 6.07
CA HIS A 27 9.26 -0.94 5.60
C HIS A 27 7.89 -1.59 5.83
N ILE A 28 7.13 -1.61 4.73
CA ILE A 28 6.05 -2.55 4.43
C ILE A 28 4.80 -2.37 5.31
N VAL A 29 3.96 -1.40 4.95
CA VAL A 29 2.53 -1.43 5.28
C VAL A 29 1.97 -2.76 4.78
N ASN A 30 1.66 -3.65 5.74
CA ASN A 30 1.01 -4.96 5.62
C ASN A 30 0.30 -5.14 4.28
N SER A 31 1.06 -5.67 3.34
CA SER A 31 0.58 -5.91 2.02
C SER A 31 0.15 -7.38 2.01
N LYS A 32 -1.17 -7.62 2.05
CA LYS A 32 -1.83 -8.93 1.86
C LYS A 32 -1.51 -9.49 0.45
N ILE A 33 -0.22 -9.70 0.15
CA ILE A 33 0.32 -9.64 -1.22
C ILE A 33 1.00 -10.95 -1.66
N LEU A 34 1.10 -12.01 -0.85
CA LEU A 34 1.67 -13.26 -1.38
C LEU A 34 0.89 -13.80 -2.58
N VAL A 35 -0.43 -13.74 -2.50
CA VAL A 35 -1.36 -13.93 -3.60
C VAL A 35 -2.51 -12.99 -3.28
N GLY A 36 -2.69 -11.92 -4.04
CA GLY A 36 -3.90 -11.12 -3.84
C GLY A 36 -5.11 -12.07 -3.99
N PRO A 37 -6.09 -12.12 -3.07
CA PRO A 37 -7.32 -12.90 -3.25
C PRO A 37 -8.04 -12.54 -4.57
N HIS A 38 -7.76 -11.34 -5.04
CA HIS A 38 -8.08 -10.77 -6.33
C HIS A 38 -7.62 -11.62 -7.55
N LEU A 39 -6.45 -12.28 -7.48
CA LEU A 39 -5.92 -13.09 -8.57
C LEU A 39 -6.67 -14.42 -8.71
N LEU A 40 -6.92 -15.11 -7.59
CA LEU A 40 -7.69 -16.35 -7.57
C LEU A 40 -9.12 -16.10 -8.05
N LEU A 41 -9.75 -15.03 -7.54
CA LEU A 41 -11.10 -14.68 -7.92
C LEU A 41 -11.21 -14.29 -9.42
N PHE A 42 -10.21 -13.63 -10.00
CA PHE A 42 -10.20 -13.28 -11.44
C PHE A 42 -10.21 -14.51 -12.34
N TYR A 43 -9.48 -15.55 -11.94
CA TYR A 43 -9.38 -16.81 -12.66
C TYR A 43 -10.67 -17.61 -12.60
N VAL A 44 -11.29 -17.64 -11.42
CA VAL A 44 -12.52 -18.38 -11.13
C VAL A 44 -13.74 -17.71 -11.77
N LEU A 45 -13.74 -16.38 -11.87
CA LEU A 45 -14.93 -15.60 -12.19
C LEU A 45 -15.02 -15.09 -13.63
N ALA A 46 -13.92 -14.76 -14.32
CA ALA A 46 -14.07 -14.15 -15.65
C ALA A 46 -14.47 -15.19 -16.72
N GLU A 47 -15.68 -15.10 -17.28
CA GLU A 47 -16.21 -16.11 -18.22
C GLU A 47 -15.81 -15.89 -19.69
N THR A 48 -15.41 -14.69 -20.06
CA THR A 48 -15.05 -14.35 -21.45
C THR A 48 -13.54 -14.45 -21.66
N GLY A 49 -13.10 -15.30 -22.60
CA GLY A 49 -11.71 -15.66 -22.88
C GLY A 49 -10.77 -14.56 -23.40
N GLN A 50 -11.12 -13.26 -23.31
CA GLN A 50 -10.26 -12.15 -23.79
C GLN A 50 -9.79 -11.26 -22.64
N LYS A 51 -8.79 -11.70 -21.89
CA LYS A 51 -8.46 -11.21 -20.55
C LYS A 51 -7.18 -10.39 -20.47
N CYS A 52 -7.32 -9.07 -20.62
CA CYS A 52 -6.43 -8.02 -20.08
C CYS A 52 -7.10 -6.62 -20.15
N ARG A 53 -8.10 -6.41 -21.03
CA ARG A 53 -8.84 -5.13 -21.15
C ARG A 53 -9.95 -4.95 -20.10
N PHE A 54 -10.37 -6.02 -19.43
CA PHE A 54 -11.47 -6.06 -18.46
C PHE A 54 -11.36 -5.07 -17.33
N PHE A 55 -10.15 -4.69 -16.89
CA PHE A 55 -9.93 -3.77 -15.78
C PHE A 55 -9.86 -2.29 -16.20
N SER A 56 -9.90 -2.02 -17.51
CA SER A 56 -9.72 -0.66 -18.03
C SER A 56 -10.99 0.18 -17.88
N LYS A 57 -10.80 1.49 -17.68
CA LYS A 57 -11.87 2.48 -17.79
C LYS A 57 -12.53 2.41 -19.17
N GLN A 58 -11.74 2.17 -20.22
CA GLN A 58 -12.20 2.06 -21.60
C GLN A 58 -13.16 0.88 -21.82
N TYR A 59 -12.85 -0.31 -21.29
CA TYR A 59 -13.76 -1.46 -21.34
C TYR A 59 -15.06 -1.17 -20.62
N TYR A 60 -14.98 -0.60 -19.42
CA TYR A 60 -16.16 -0.22 -18.64
C TYR A 60 -17.04 0.78 -19.40
N GLU A 61 -16.46 1.83 -19.97
CA GLU A 61 -17.18 2.85 -20.74
C GLU A 61 -17.69 2.36 -22.08
N HIS A 62 -16.98 1.43 -22.71
CA HIS A 62 -17.41 0.79 -23.95
C HIS A 62 -18.62 -0.12 -23.67
N ALA A 63 -18.55 -0.97 -22.66
CA ALA A 63 -19.66 -1.85 -22.28
C ALA A 63 -20.93 -1.08 -21.91
N LEU A 64 -20.79 0.09 -21.26
CA LEU A 64 -21.94 0.95 -20.95
C LEU A 64 -22.48 1.70 -22.17
N ARG A 65 -21.65 2.01 -23.17
CA ARG A 65 -22.08 2.66 -24.42
C ARG A 65 -22.85 1.71 -25.31
N GLU A 66 -22.35 0.49 -25.48
CA GLU A 66 -23.00 -0.53 -26.32
C GLU A 66 -24.32 -1.01 -25.72
N CYS A 67 -24.51 -0.88 -24.40
CA CYS A 67 -25.68 -1.42 -23.71
C CYS A 67 -26.29 -0.41 -22.71
N PRO A 68 -27.25 0.45 -23.14
CA PRO A 68 -27.86 1.48 -22.29
C PRO A 68 -28.58 0.94 -21.04
N LYS A 69 -29.18 -0.25 -21.14
CA LYS A 69 -29.85 -0.92 -19.99
C LYS A 69 -28.86 -1.28 -18.87
N LEU A 70 -27.59 -1.55 -19.19
CA LEU A 70 -26.54 -1.74 -18.19
C LEU A 70 -26.22 -0.44 -17.44
N ALA A 71 -26.36 0.71 -18.09
CA ALA A 71 -26.18 2.01 -17.42
C ALA A 71 -27.28 2.27 -16.39
N ALA A 72 -28.53 1.85 -16.63
CA ALA A 72 -29.59 1.90 -15.64
C ALA A 72 -29.29 0.98 -14.44
N ALA A 73 -28.89 -0.26 -14.69
CA ALA A 73 -28.49 -1.21 -13.65
C ALA A 73 -27.36 -0.69 -12.73
N THR A 74 -26.39 0.09 -13.27
CA THR A 74 -25.34 0.73 -12.43
C THR A 74 -25.87 1.78 -11.45
N LYS A 75 -27.05 2.35 -11.71
CA LYS A 75 -27.67 3.43 -10.94
C LYS A 75 -28.76 2.93 -10.00
N SER A 76 -29.70 2.13 -10.50
CA SER A 76 -30.91 1.68 -9.79
C SER A 76 -30.88 0.21 -9.36
N GLY A 77 -30.01 -0.62 -9.95
CA GLY A 77 -29.98 -2.06 -9.66
C GLY A 77 -31.13 -2.86 -10.29
N GLU A 78 -31.71 -2.33 -11.37
CA GLU A 78 -32.82 -2.96 -12.12
C GLU A 78 -32.46 -4.35 -12.66
N PRO A 79 -33.40 -5.31 -12.66
CA PRO A 79 -33.18 -6.66 -13.13
C PRO A 79 -32.89 -6.72 -14.64
N LEU A 80 -32.07 -7.68 -15.03
CA LEU A 80 -31.64 -7.88 -16.42
C LEU A 80 -32.36 -9.08 -17.02
N ASN A 81 -33.03 -8.89 -18.15
CA ASN A 81 -33.86 -9.95 -18.75
C ASN A 81 -33.08 -10.91 -19.66
N ASP A 82 -31.85 -10.56 -20.04
CA ASP A 82 -31.04 -11.29 -21.01
C ASP A 82 -29.80 -11.93 -20.35
N GLN A 83 -29.52 -13.19 -20.69
CA GLN A 83 -28.42 -13.97 -20.12
C GLN A 83 -27.05 -13.36 -20.47
N MET A 84 -26.86 -12.85 -21.69
CA MET A 84 -25.60 -12.20 -22.09
C MET A 84 -25.39 -10.90 -21.30
N MET A 85 -26.44 -10.12 -21.10
CA MET A 85 -26.42 -8.93 -20.26
C MET A 85 -26.09 -9.23 -18.80
N THR A 86 -26.58 -10.35 -18.25
CA THR A 86 -26.25 -10.81 -16.90
C THR A 86 -24.77 -11.18 -16.75
N VAL A 87 -24.15 -11.81 -17.77
CA VAL A 87 -22.70 -12.07 -17.81
C VAL A 87 -21.91 -10.75 -17.83
N VAL A 88 -22.31 -9.80 -18.67
CA VAL A 88 -21.63 -8.49 -18.78
C VAL A 88 -21.78 -7.70 -17.48
N ALA A 89 -22.97 -7.69 -16.87
CA ALA A 89 -23.22 -7.05 -15.58
C ALA A 89 -22.36 -7.62 -14.47
N PHE A 90 -22.22 -8.95 -14.41
CA PHE A 90 -21.33 -9.62 -13.47
C PHE A 90 -19.86 -9.20 -13.68
N ASN A 91 -19.38 -9.20 -14.92
CA ASN A 91 -18.01 -8.74 -15.25
C ASN A 91 -17.79 -7.26 -14.89
N LEU A 92 -18.81 -6.41 -15.06
CA LEU A 92 -18.77 -5.01 -14.67
C LEU A 92 -18.85 -4.83 -13.14
N ALA A 93 -19.61 -5.67 -12.43
CA ALA A 93 -19.68 -5.69 -10.97
C ALA A 93 -18.30 -6.01 -10.40
N TYR A 94 -17.69 -7.08 -10.92
CA TYR A 94 -16.32 -7.45 -10.64
C TYR A 94 -15.38 -6.26 -10.92
N ASN A 95 -15.32 -5.72 -12.14
CA ASN A 95 -14.48 -4.56 -12.48
C ASN A 95 -14.69 -3.36 -11.52
N ALA A 96 -15.94 -3.00 -11.25
CA ALA A 96 -16.30 -1.88 -10.39
C ALA A 96 -15.77 -2.08 -8.97
N PHE A 97 -15.89 -3.29 -8.43
CA PHE A 97 -15.40 -3.63 -7.11
C PHE A 97 -13.89 -3.39 -6.99
N TYR A 98 -13.09 -3.93 -7.92
CA TYR A 98 -11.63 -3.74 -7.91
C TYR A 98 -11.17 -2.31 -8.18
N ARG A 99 -11.99 -1.50 -8.85
CA ARG A 99 -11.73 -0.06 -9.03
C ARG A 99 -12.14 0.79 -7.82
N GLY A 100 -12.60 0.15 -6.75
CA GLY A 100 -13.10 0.81 -5.55
C GLY A 100 -14.49 1.45 -5.71
N LYS A 101 -15.20 1.18 -6.82
CA LYS A 101 -16.58 1.64 -7.05
C LYS A 101 -17.59 0.67 -6.42
N ARG A 102 -17.59 0.61 -5.08
CA ARG A 102 -18.34 -0.38 -4.28
C ARG A 102 -19.84 -0.33 -4.49
N CYS A 103 -20.46 0.85 -4.40
CA CYS A 103 -21.91 0.96 -4.56
C CYS A 103 -22.34 0.50 -5.97
N THR A 104 -21.55 0.82 -6.99
CA THR A 104 -21.78 0.33 -8.35
C THR A 104 -21.64 -1.18 -8.45
N ALA A 105 -20.62 -1.76 -7.81
CA ALA A 105 -20.44 -3.20 -7.78
C ALA A 105 -21.63 -3.92 -7.12
N ILE A 106 -22.08 -3.42 -5.96
CA ILE A 106 -23.23 -3.97 -5.22
C ILE A 106 -24.50 -3.88 -6.05
N ARG A 107 -24.79 -2.73 -6.68
CA ARG A 107 -25.99 -2.55 -7.52
C ARG A 107 -26.00 -3.48 -8.73
N LEU A 108 -24.84 -3.63 -9.40
CA LEU A 108 -24.71 -4.56 -10.51
C LEU A 108 -24.87 -6.01 -10.07
N LEU A 109 -24.30 -6.40 -8.93
CA LEU A 109 -24.43 -7.75 -8.40
C LEU A 109 -25.87 -8.07 -7.98
N HIS A 110 -26.58 -7.09 -7.39
CA HIS A 110 -28.01 -7.18 -7.11
C HIS A 110 -28.84 -7.37 -8.40
N SER A 111 -28.49 -6.65 -9.47
CA SER A 111 -29.13 -6.81 -10.79
C SER A 111 -28.91 -8.21 -11.36
N VAL A 112 -27.72 -8.80 -11.13
CA VAL A 112 -27.38 -10.17 -11.55
C VAL A 112 -28.21 -11.20 -10.77
N PHE A 113 -28.32 -11.07 -9.44
CA PHE A 113 -29.12 -12.00 -8.63
C PHE A 113 -30.62 -11.94 -8.93
N ASN A 114 -31.13 -10.77 -9.31
CA ASN A 114 -32.54 -10.58 -9.67
C ASN A 114 -32.87 -10.89 -11.14
N SER A 115 -31.89 -11.36 -11.92
CA SER A 115 -32.11 -11.76 -13.32
C SER A 115 -32.98 -13.02 -13.39
N PRO A 116 -34.14 -13.01 -14.08
CA PRO A 116 -35.04 -14.17 -14.16
C PRO A 116 -34.39 -15.41 -14.79
N ASN A 117 -33.37 -15.22 -15.65
CA ASN A 117 -32.65 -16.29 -16.35
C ASN A 117 -31.22 -16.48 -15.84
N LEU A 118 -31.00 -16.36 -14.53
CA LEU A 118 -29.66 -16.51 -13.95
C LEU A 118 -29.17 -17.95 -14.05
N SER A 119 -28.10 -18.18 -14.82
CA SER A 119 -27.49 -19.50 -14.93
C SER A 119 -26.81 -19.91 -13.61
N GLU A 120 -26.86 -21.20 -13.26
CA GLU A 120 -26.19 -21.73 -12.06
C GLU A 120 -24.69 -21.44 -12.03
N ARG A 121 -24.07 -21.38 -13.21
CA ARG A 121 -22.66 -21.04 -13.38
C ARG A 121 -22.36 -19.60 -12.92
N ILE A 122 -23.16 -18.64 -13.39
CA ILE A 122 -23.01 -17.23 -13.00
C ILE A 122 -23.44 -17.03 -11.55
N TYR A 123 -24.47 -17.73 -11.07
CA TYR A 123 -24.89 -17.67 -9.66
C TYR A 123 -23.75 -18.02 -8.71
N ARG A 124 -23.06 -19.15 -8.93
CA ARG A 124 -21.90 -19.55 -8.10
C ARG A 124 -20.79 -18.50 -8.12
N ALA A 125 -20.54 -17.95 -9.31
CA ALA A 125 -19.54 -16.91 -9.51
C ALA A 125 -19.92 -15.61 -8.76
N ALA A 126 -21.18 -15.18 -8.86
CA ALA A 126 -21.74 -14.03 -8.17
C ALA A 126 -21.73 -14.21 -6.65
N ALA A 127 -22.10 -15.38 -6.14
CA ALA A 127 -22.11 -15.69 -4.71
C ALA A 127 -20.69 -15.65 -4.10
N LEU A 128 -19.70 -16.25 -4.78
CA LEU A 128 -18.30 -16.16 -4.34
C LEU A 128 -17.77 -14.71 -4.34
N LEU A 129 -18.16 -13.91 -5.34
CA LEU A 129 -17.85 -12.48 -5.38
C LEU A 129 -18.50 -11.73 -4.22
N GLU A 130 -19.77 -12.02 -3.93
CA GLU A 130 -20.52 -11.38 -2.84
C GLU A 130 -19.90 -11.65 -1.47
N VAL A 131 -19.51 -12.91 -1.20
CA VAL A 131 -18.80 -13.28 0.03
C VAL A 131 -17.50 -12.50 0.16
N GLN A 132 -16.69 -12.44 -0.91
CA GLN A 132 -15.45 -11.65 -0.91
C GLN A 132 -15.74 -10.15 -0.67
N MET A 133 -16.76 -9.60 -1.32
CA MET A 133 -17.17 -8.21 -1.14
C MET A 133 -17.55 -7.95 0.32
N CYS A 134 -18.36 -8.80 0.94
CA CYS A 134 -18.75 -8.68 2.34
C CYS A 134 -17.54 -8.68 3.28
N MET A 135 -16.56 -9.57 3.03
CA MET A 135 -15.31 -9.57 3.80
C MET A 135 -14.49 -8.29 3.64
N GLU A 136 -14.36 -7.77 2.43
CA GLU A 136 -13.59 -6.54 2.18
C GLU A 136 -14.30 -5.28 2.69
N LEU A 137 -15.63 -5.29 2.71
CA LEU A 137 -16.45 -4.20 3.24
C LEU A 137 -16.59 -4.22 4.78
N GLY A 138 -15.98 -5.18 5.46
CA GLY A 138 -15.97 -5.25 6.92
C GLY A 138 -17.21 -5.94 7.52
N HIS A 139 -17.88 -6.80 6.76
CA HIS A 139 -19.04 -7.59 7.19
C HIS A 139 -18.72 -9.11 7.20
N PRO A 140 -17.80 -9.59 8.05
CA PRO A 140 -17.38 -11.00 8.06
C PRO A 140 -18.48 -11.96 8.51
N ALA A 141 -19.37 -11.54 9.42
CA ALA A 141 -20.51 -12.37 9.86
C ALA A 141 -21.50 -12.63 8.72
N LEU A 142 -21.79 -11.60 7.91
CA LEU A 142 -22.60 -11.75 6.70
C LEU A 142 -21.90 -12.67 5.69
N ALA A 143 -20.60 -12.46 5.46
CA ALA A 143 -19.80 -13.32 4.57
C ALA A 143 -19.85 -14.79 5.00
N GLN A 144 -19.77 -15.07 6.30
CA GLN A 144 -19.88 -16.42 6.84
C GLN A 144 -21.27 -17.03 6.59
N SER A 145 -22.35 -16.27 6.80
CA SER A 145 -23.71 -16.74 6.53
C SER A 145 -23.95 -17.06 5.05
N LEU A 146 -23.46 -16.18 4.15
CA LEU A 146 -23.56 -16.38 2.69
C LEU A 146 -22.77 -17.60 2.23
N LEU A 147 -21.60 -17.84 2.83
CA LEU A 147 -20.77 -18.99 2.50
C LEU A 147 -21.43 -20.32 2.94
N LEU A 148 -22.07 -20.34 4.11
CA LEU A 148 -22.88 -21.49 4.56
C LEU A 148 -24.08 -21.73 3.64
N GLN A 149 -24.78 -20.67 3.25
CA GLN A 149 -25.90 -20.75 2.30
C GLN A 149 -25.46 -21.29 0.94
N LEU A 150 -24.32 -20.83 0.42
CA LEU A 150 -23.77 -21.29 -0.84
C LEU A 150 -23.43 -22.78 -0.79
N ASN A 151 -22.83 -23.26 0.30
CA ASN A 151 -22.47 -24.67 0.48
C ASN A 151 -23.70 -25.60 0.47
N ASN A 152 -24.80 -25.11 1.03
CA ASN A 152 -26.05 -25.87 1.12
C ASN A 152 -26.92 -25.73 -0.14
N HIS A 153 -26.56 -24.84 -1.07
CA HIS A 153 -27.34 -24.59 -2.27
C HIS A 153 -27.14 -25.70 -3.31
N ARG A 154 -28.23 -26.15 -3.94
CA ARG A 154 -28.22 -27.27 -4.91
C ARG A 154 -27.20 -27.10 -6.04
N CYS A 155 -26.97 -25.86 -6.50
CA CYS A 155 -26.04 -25.61 -7.60
C CYS A 155 -24.57 -25.89 -7.24
N TRP A 156 -24.25 -25.97 -5.95
CA TRP A 156 -22.88 -26.14 -5.47
C TRP A 156 -22.34 -27.55 -5.74
N SER A 157 -23.20 -28.55 -5.89
CA SER A 157 -22.81 -29.92 -6.24
C SER A 157 -22.03 -30.00 -7.56
N ASN A 158 -22.31 -29.08 -8.49
CA ASN A 158 -21.70 -29.03 -9.82
C ASN A 158 -20.55 -28.00 -9.90
N ALA A 159 -20.03 -27.52 -8.77
CA ALA A 159 -19.01 -26.48 -8.74
C ALA A 159 -17.73 -26.94 -9.44
N SER A 160 -17.10 -26.04 -10.21
CA SER A 160 -15.80 -26.36 -10.82
C SER A 160 -14.72 -26.46 -9.74
N ILE A 161 -13.62 -27.17 -10.06
CA ILE A 161 -12.46 -27.28 -9.17
C ILE A 161 -12.01 -25.88 -8.70
N SER A 162 -11.93 -24.91 -9.61
CA SER A 162 -11.54 -23.54 -9.26
C SER A 162 -12.55 -22.83 -8.33
N GLN A 163 -13.84 -23.13 -8.43
CA GLN A 163 -14.86 -22.58 -7.53
C GLN A 163 -14.76 -23.19 -6.13
N LEU A 164 -14.51 -24.50 -6.03
CA LEU A 164 -14.23 -25.18 -4.76
C LEU A 164 -12.96 -24.62 -4.10
N ASP A 165 -11.90 -24.41 -4.87
CA ASP A 165 -10.64 -23.81 -4.39
C ASP A 165 -10.88 -22.41 -3.81
N CYS A 166 -11.70 -21.60 -4.49
CA CYS A 166 -12.06 -20.27 -4.03
C CYS A 166 -12.87 -20.33 -2.74
N PHE A 167 -13.85 -21.22 -2.65
CA PHE A 167 -14.69 -21.39 -1.46
C PHE A 167 -13.87 -21.76 -0.22
N GLU A 168 -12.94 -22.69 -0.34
CA GLU A 168 -12.03 -23.08 0.75
C GLU A 168 -11.13 -21.92 1.19
N LEU A 169 -10.62 -21.13 0.23
CA LEU A 169 -9.87 -19.92 0.55
C LEU A 169 -10.72 -18.93 1.37
N LEU A 170 -11.94 -18.64 0.93
CA LEU A 170 -12.82 -17.69 1.63
C LEU A 170 -13.18 -18.23 3.04
N SER A 171 -13.43 -19.54 3.16
CA SER A 171 -13.69 -20.23 4.44
C SER A 171 -12.53 -20.10 5.42
N SER A 172 -11.31 -20.38 4.96
CA SER A 172 -10.10 -20.28 5.79
C SER A 172 -9.87 -18.87 6.33
N ARG A 173 -10.16 -17.85 5.52
CA ARG A 173 -10.01 -16.44 5.90
C ARG A 173 -11.03 -16.00 6.94
N LEU A 174 -12.19 -16.65 6.98
CA LEU A 174 -13.23 -16.41 7.97
C LEU A 174 -13.02 -17.20 9.27
N LYS A 175 -11.92 -17.97 9.37
CA LYS A 175 -11.59 -18.83 10.53
C LYS A 175 -12.70 -19.82 10.90
N THR A 176 -13.44 -20.32 9.91
CA THR A 176 -14.55 -21.25 10.18
C THR A 176 -14.11 -22.71 10.33
N LYS A 177 -12.90 -23.07 9.87
CA LYS A 177 -12.22 -24.36 10.12
C LYS A 177 -10.69 -24.21 10.03
N GLU A 178 -9.95 -25.01 10.79
CA GLU A 178 -8.56 -25.32 10.47
C GLU A 178 -8.52 -26.03 9.10
N LEU A 179 -7.59 -25.64 8.24
CA LEU A 179 -7.43 -26.25 6.92
C LEU A 179 -6.92 -27.68 7.10
N VAL A 180 -7.82 -28.67 7.02
CA VAL A 180 -7.40 -30.06 6.77
C VAL A 180 -7.15 -30.17 5.27
N ILE A 181 -5.90 -29.95 4.87
CA ILE A 181 -5.46 -30.11 3.48
C ILE A 181 -5.49 -31.62 3.17
N SER A 182 -6.48 -32.07 2.41
CA SER A 182 -6.54 -33.44 1.88
C SER A 182 -5.46 -33.64 0.79
N GLU A 183 -4.86 -34.84 0.78
CA GLU A 183 -3.56 -35.16 0.15
C GLU A 183 -3.51 -35.13 -1.39
N GLU A 184 -4.63 -34.98 -2.11
CA GLU A 184 -4.62 -34.93 -3.57
C GLU A 184 -5.36 -33.72 -4.14
N LYS A 185 -4.68 -32.57 -4.23
CA LYS A 185 -5.17 -31.43 -5.01
C LYS A 185 -4.04 -30.84 -5.87
N THR A 186 -4.06 -31.18 -7.16
CA THR A 186 -2.96 -31.04 -8.13
C THR A 186 -2.89 -29.67 -8.84
N THR A 187 -3.79 -28.73 -8.53
CA THR A 187 -3.87 -27.45 -9.24
C THR A 187 -2.82 -26.45 -8.75
N MET A 188 -2.36 -25.56 -9.63
CA MET A 188 -1.43 -24.48 -9.25
C MET A 188 -2.01 -23.53 -8.20
N HIS A 189 -3.33 -23.41 -8.12
CA HIS A 189 -4.00 -22.59 -7.11
C HIS A 189 -3.85 -23.20 -5.72
N TRP A 190 -4.10 -24.50 -5.56
CA TRP A 190 -3.86 -25.21 -4.30
C TRP A 190 -2.43 -25.12 -3.83
N PHE A 191 -1.50 -25.31 -4.76
CA PHE A 191 -0.09 -25.18 -4.46
C PHE A 191 0.26 -23.79 -3.90
N LEU A 192 -0.28 -22.71 -4.49
CA LEU A 192 -0.06 -21.35 -3.99
C LEU A 192 -0.78 -21.06 -2.66
N LEU A 193 -1.94 -21.67 -2.44
CA LEU A 193 -2.68 -21.55 -1.18
C LEU A 193 -1.97 -22.25 -0.03
N ASP A 194 -1.49 -23.47 -0.25
CA ASP A 194 -0.68 -24.22 0.73
C ASP A 194 0.60 -23.44 1.10
N VAL A 195 1.29 -22.90 0.10
CA VAL A 195 2.43 -21.99 0.30
C VAL A 195 2.03 -20.75 1.11
N GLU A 196 0.88 -20.13 0.86
CA GLU A 196 0.40 -18.97 1.63
C GLU A 196 0.07 -19.33 3.08
N VAL A 197 -0.52 -20.51 3.32
CA VAL A 197 -0.81 -21.02 4.66
C VAL A 197 0.49 -21.28 5.43
N GLN A 198 1.45 -21.99 4.83
CA GLN A 198 2.77 -22.24 5.43
C GLN A 198 3.55 -20.94 5.67
N PHE A 199 3.45 -19.97 4.75
CA PHE A 199 4.03 -18.66 4.97
C PHE A 199 3.42 -17.98 6.21
N LYS A 200 2.10 -18.04 6.37
CA LYS A 200 1.39 -17.43 7.51
C LYS A 200 1.62 -18.16 8.83
N SER A 201 1.92 -19.46 8.81
CA SER A 201 2.30 -20.22 10.01
C SER A 201 3.73 -19.92 10.49
N GLY A 202 4.49 -19.09 9.75
CA GLY A 202 5.87 -18.73 10.09
C GLY A 202 6.93 -19.56 9.34
N GLU A 203 6.51 -20.52 8.51
CA GLU A 203 7.40 -21.42 7.76
C GLU A 203 7.82 -20.85 6.39
N ALA A 204 8.21 -19.58 6.35
CA ALA A 204 8.50 -18.88 5.10
C ALA A 204 9.63 -19.51 4.26
N ARG A 205 10.61 -20.19 4.88
CA ARG A 205 11.66 -20.92 4.16
C ARG A 205 11.13 -22.18 3.46
N ASN A 206 10.21 -22.92 4.10
CA ASN A 206 9.60 -24.11 3.51
C ASN A 206 8.72 -23.71 2.32
N ALA A 207 7.88 -22.68 2.51
CA ALA A 207 7.09 -22.06 1.46
C ALA A 207 7.95 -21.63 0.26
N LEU A 208 9.11 -20.99 0.49
CA LEU A 208 10.04 -20.62 -0.57
C LEU A 208 10.61 -21.83 -1.31
N ASN A 209 11.07 -22.86 -0.57
CA ASN A 209 11.65 -24.06 -1.16
C ASN A 209 10.65 -24.81 -2.04
N MET A 210 9.39 -24.89 -1.60
CA MET A 210 8.30 -25.44 -2.40
C MET A 210 8.15 -24.67 -3.71
N LEU A 211 8.01 -23.35 -3.66
CA LEU A 211 7.86 -22.50 -4.85
C LEU A 211 9.01 -22.69 -5.84
N LEU A 212 10.25 -22.70 -5.34
CA LEU A 212 11.46 -22.88 -6.16
C LEU A 212 11.51 -24.27 -6.80
N LYS A 213 11.11 -25.32 -6.08
CA LYS A 213 11.02 -26.69 -6.62
C LYS A 213 10.01 -26.76 -7.76
N ARG A 214 8.79 -26.24 -7.55
CA ARG A 214 7.72 -26.25 -8.57
C ARG A 214 8.07 -25.38 -9.78
N ARG A 215 8.79 -24.27 -9.56
CA ARG A 215 9.22 -23.35 -10.63
C ARG A 215 10.06 -24.01 -11.71
N LYS A 216 10.91 -24.99 -11.36
CA LYS A 216 11.82 -25.66 -12.31
C LYS A 216 11.08 -26.41 -13.41
N SER A 217 9.91 -26.98 -13.11
CA SER A 217 9.11 -27.80 -14.03
C SER A 217 7.84 -27.10 -14.53
N SER A 218 7.64 -25.82 -14.24
CA SER A 218 6.41 -25.10 -14.56
C SER A 218 6.42 -24.48 -15.96
N CYS A 219 5.24 -24.47 -16.61
CA CYS A 219 5.03 -23.77 -17.87
C CYS A 219 5.16 -22.24 -17.71
N SER A 220 5.27 -21.49 -18.83
CA SER A 220 5.48 -20.04 -18.79
C SER A 220 4.38 -19.28 -18.06
N ARG A 221 3.15 -19.79 -18.03
CA ARG A 221 2.01 -19.17 -17.34
C ARG A 221 2.15 -19.30 -15.82
N ASP A 222 2.36 -20.53 -15.36
CA ASP A 222 2.49 -20.89 -13.94
C ASP A 222 3.74 -20.28 -13.32
N ARG A 223 4.83 -20.25 -14.07
CA ARG A 223 6.09 -19.62 -13.65
C ARG A 223 5.92 -18.17 -13.22
N ARG A 224 4.98 -17.43 -13.82
CA ARG A 224 4.74 -16.01 -13.48
C ARG A 224 4.00 -15.84 -12.15
N LEU A 225 3.09 -16.76 -11.83
CA LEU A 225 2.45 -16.81 -10.52
C LEU A 225 3.48 -17.14 -9.43
N LEU A 226 4.32 -18.14 -9.70
CA LEU A 226 5.40 -18.54 -8.81
C LEU A 226 6.41 -17.42 -8.60
N ASP A 227 6.86 -16.77 -9.68
CA ASP A 227 7.78 -15.63 -9.60
C ASP A 227 7.18 -14.49 -8.78
N ASN A 228 5.89 -14.17 -8.97
CA ASN A 228 5.23 -13.17 -8.12
C ASN A 228 5.24 -13.59 -6.64
N ALA A 229 4.84 -14.83 -6.31
CA ALA A 229 4.79 -15.32 -4.94
C ALA A 229 6.19 -15.33 -4.28
N ILE A 230 7.21 -15.79 -5.01
CA ILE A 230 8.60 -15.79 -4.55
C ILE A 230 9.07 -14.35 -4.26
N GLY A 231 8.80 -13.41 -5.16
CA GLY A 231 9.14 -12.00 -4.96
C GLY A 231 8.48 -11.42 -3.71
N CYS A 232 7.24 -11.83 -3.39
CA CYS A 232 6.56 -11.43 -2.17
C CYS A 232 7.21 -11.99 -0.92
N ILE A 233 7.65 -13.25 -0.91
CA ILE A 233 8.37 -13.85 0.23
C ILE A 233 9.69 -13.11 0.47
N TYR A 234 10.47 -12.84 -0.58
CA TYR A 234 11.71 -12.06 -0.47
C TYR A 234 11.47 -10.66 0.09
N ALA A 235 10.45 -9.97 -0.40
CA ALA A 235 10.11 -8.63 0.09
C ALA A 235 9.67 -8.65 1.57
N LEU A 236 8.77 -9.57 1.94
CA LEU A 236 8.10 -9.55 3.24
C LEU A 236 8.92 -10.18 4.37
N THR A 237 9.58 -11.31 4.10
CA THR A 237 10.28 -12.09 5.13
C THR A 237 11.76 -11.76 5.15
N PHE A 238 12.41 -11.88 4.00
CA PHE A 238 13.86 -11.73 3.92
C PHE A 238 14.30 -10.27 3.81
N LYS A 239 13.35 -9.34 3.54
CA LYS A 239 13.59 -7.92 3.30
C LYS A 239 14.60 -7.65 2.18
N ASP A 240 14.82 -8.63 1.31
CA ASP A 240 15.71 -8.54 0.16
C ASP A 240 14.95 -7.94 -1.01
N CYS A 241 15.02 -6.61 -1.09
CA CYS A 241 14.30 -5.83 -2.09
C CYS A 241 14.85 -6.08 -3.51
N ASN A 242 16.14 -6.40 -3.66
CA ASN A 242 16.74 -6.65 -4.97
C ASN A 242 16.30 -7.99 -5.55
N MET A 243 16.29 -9.04 -4.74
CA MET A 243 15.75 -10.35 -5.16
C MET A 243 14.25 -10.26 -5.44
N ALA A 244 13.48 -9.57 -4.60
CA ALA A 244 12.08 -9.33 -4.85
C ALA A 244 11.84 -8.63 -6.20
N GLU A 245 12.59 -7.55 -6.48
CA GLU A 245 12.53 -6.81 -7.74
C GLU A 245 12.80 -7.71 -8.96
N SER A 246 13.83 -8.58 -8.89
CA SER A 246 14.20 -9.52 -9.94
C SER A 246 13.06 -10.50 -10.26
N TYR A 247 12.44 -11.08 -9.23
CA TYR A 247 11.32 -12.00 -9.40
C TYR A 247 10.06 -11.30 -9.92
N PHE A 248 9.75 -10.08 -9.49
CA PHE A 248 8.64 -9.32 -10.07
C PHE A 248 8.87 -9.00 -11.55
N ARG A 249 10.10 -8.65 -11.95
CA ARG A 249 10.45 -8.49 -13.37
C ARG A 249 10.32 -9.79 -14.14
N SER A 250 10.79 -10.91 -13.58
CA SER A 250 10.62 -12.24 -14.18
C SER A 250 9.14 -12.56 -14.43
N ALA A 251 8.25 -12.23 -13.48
CA ALA A 251 6.81 -12.39 -13.63
C ALA A 251 6.19 -11.50 -14.74
N MET A 252 6.85 -10.41 -15.12
CA MET A 252 6.41 -9.53 -16.21
C MET A 252 6.83 -10.02 -17.60
N LEU A 253 7.96 -10.73 -17.71
CA LEU A 253 8.51 -11.17 -18.99
C LEU A 253 7.52 -12.12 -19.70
N ARG A 254 7.24 -11.80 -20.97
CA ARG A 254 6.47 -12.66 -21.88
C ARG A 254 7.43 -13.25 -22.91
N LYS A 255 7.62 -14.57 -22.91
CA LYS A 255 8.22 -15.26 -24.06
C LYS A 255 7.12 -15.38 -25.10
N SER A 256 7.24 -14.63 -26.22
CA SER A 256 6.36 -14.61 -27.41
C SER A 256 4.83 -14.63 -27.12
N PRO A 257 4.07 -13.56 -27.36
CA PRO A 257 2.63 -13.59 -27.17
C PRO A 257 1.99 -14.57 -28.17
N SER A 258 1.58 -15.75 -27.71
CA SER A 258 0.64 -16.57 -28.48
C SER A 258 -0.72 -15.85 -28.49
N VAL A 259 -1.45 -15.92 -29.60
CA VAL A 259 -2.79 -15.33 -29.70
C VAL A 259 -3.69 -16.04 -28.69
N GLY A 260 -3.99 -15.37 -27.57
CA GLY A 260 -4.78 -15.92 -26.46
C GLY A 260 -4.03 -16.04 -25.12
N ASP A 261 -2.71 -15.86 -25.07
CA ASP A 261 -1.93 -15.97 -23.82
C ASP A 261 -2.18 -14.79 -22.88
N CYS A 262 -3.08 -14.99 -21.92
CA CYS A 262 -3.39 -14.02 -20.88
C CYS A 262 -2.48 -14.23 -19.67
N SER A 263 -1.84 -13.15 -19.20
CA SER A 263 -1.07 -13.21 -17.96
C SER A 263 -1.98 -13.51 -16.77
N PRO A 264 -1.58 -14.43 -15.87
CA PRO A 264 -2.25 -14.62 -14.60
C PRO A 264 -2.30 -13.38 -13.72
N VAL A 265 -1.26 -12.56 -13.82
CA VAL A 265 -1.00 -11.49 -12.89
C VAL A 265 -1.36 -10.19 -13.56
N VAL A 266 -2.16 -9.37 -12.87
CA VAL A 266 -2.54 -8.05 -13.35
C VAL A 266 -1.25 -7.24 -13.57
N PRO A 267 -0.93 -6.78 -14.79
CA PRO A 267 0.33 -6.10 -15.06
C PRO A 267 0.56 -4.87 -14.18
N SER A 268 -0.50 -4.10 -13.88
CA SER A 268 -0.41 -2.94 -12.98
C SER A 268 -0.07 -3.32 -11.53
N LEU A 269 -0.45 -4.52 -11.07
CA LEU A 269 -0.09 -5.01 -9.74
C LEU A 269 1.39 -5.40 -9.68
N LEU A 270 1.92 -6.09 -10.69
CA LEU A 270 3.35 -6.39 -10.77
C LEU A 270 4.18 -5.11 -10.81
N VAL A 271 3.76 -4.10 -11.58
CA VAL A 271 4.47 -2.82 -11.66
C VAL A 271 4.44 -2.12 -10.30
N TYR A 272 3.32 -2.17 -9.57
CA TYR A 272 3.24 -1.68 -8.20
C TYR A 272 4.20 -2.43 -7.24
N HIS A 273 4.31 -3.75 -7.34
CA HIS A 273 5.25 -4.54 -6.53
C HIS A 273 6.71 -4.22 -6.85
N THR A 274 7.06 -4.07 -8.13
CA THR A 274 8.38 -3.63 -8.56
C THR A 274 8.70 -2.23 -8.05
N ALA A 275 7.73 -1.31 -8.08
CA ALA A 275 7.89 0.03 -7.53
C ALA A 275 8.16 0.00 -6.02
N LEU A 276 7.45 -0.83 -5.27
CA LEU A 276 7.71 -1.04 -3.83
C LEU A 276 9.10 -1.61 -3.57
N ALA A 277 9.52 -2.61 -4.34
CA ALA A 277 10.86 -3.19 -4.20
C ALA A 277 11.96 -2.15 -4.50
N GLN A 278 11.79 -1.34 -5.55
CA GLN A 278 12.72 -0.26 -5.87
C GLN A 278 12.79 0.81 -4.77
N LEU A 279 11.64 1.19 -4.22
CA LEU A 279 11.59 2.13 -3.11
C LEU A 279 12.33 1.56 -1.88
N GLY A 280 12.13 0.29 -1.57
CA GLY A 280 12.83 -0.41 -0.50
C GLY A 280 14.35 -0.57 -0.73
N SER A 281 14.78 -0.67 -1.99
CA SER A 281 16.21 -0.68 -2.38
C SER A 281 16.84 0.72 -2.47
N GLY A 282 16.18 1.78 -2.01
CA GLY A 282 16.71 3.15 -2.05
C GLY A 282 16.75 3.77 -3.45
N LYS A 283 15.86 3.34 -4.36
CA LYS A 283 15.72 3.91 -5.72
C LYS A 283 14.40 4.70 -5.85
N PRO A 284 14.24 5.82 -5.13
CA PRO A 284 12.95 6.53 -5.06
C PRO A 284 12.51 7.13 -6.39
N LYS A 285 13.44 7.64 -7.21
CA LYS A 285 13.12 8.24 -8.52
C LYS A 285 12.48 7.22 -9.47
N THR A 286 13.06 6.03 -9.60
CA THR A 286 12.52 5.01 -10.51
C THR A 286 11.19 4.44 -9.97
N ALA A 287 11.09 4.23 -8.66
CA ALA A 287 9.85 3.81 -8.00
C ALA A 287 8.72 4.81 -8.24
N PHE A 288 9.01 6.11 -8.15
CA PHE A 288 8.06 7.20 -8.41
C PHE A 288 7.41 7.09 -9.80
N PHE A 289 8.22 6.93 -10.85
CA PHE A 289 7.70 6.76 -12.22
C PHE A 289 6.81 5.52 -12.35
N LEU A 290 7.18 4.41 -11.73
CA LEU A 290 6.38 3.19 -11.76
C LEU A 290 5.05 3.37 -11.01
N PHE A 291 5.04 4.06 -9.87
CA PHE A 291 3.80 4.38 -9.15
C PHE A 291 2.88 5.31 -9.96
N LEU A 292 3.42 6.32 -10.62
CA LEU A 292 2.64 7.18 -11.52
C LEU A 292 2.05 6.39 -12.69
N ALA A 293 2.81 5.44 -13.26
CA ALA A 293 2.33 4.61 -14.36
C ALA A 293 1.12 3.74 -13.98
N VAL A 294 1.02 3.33 -12.71
CA VAL A 294 -0.09 2.49 -12.23
C VAL A 294 -1.16 3.27 -11.47
N TRP A 295 -0.91 4.54 -11.16
CA TRP A 295 -1.83 5.39 -10.42
C TRP A 295 -3.28 5.39 -10.96
N PRO A 296 -3.55 5.42 -12.28
CA PRO A 296 -4.92 5.40 -12.79
C PRO A 296 -5.77 4.20 -12.32
N PHE A 297 -5.12 3.08 -12.01
CA PHE A 297 -5.76 1.86 -11.52
C PHE A 297 -6.01 1.90 -10.00
N PHE A 298 -5.25 2.70 -9.26
CA PHE A 298 -5.26 2.73 -7.80
C PHE A 298 -5.68 4.09 -7.20
N ARG A 299 -6.20 5.04 -8.00
CA ARG A 299 -6.53 6.41 -7.56
C ARG A 299 -7.38 6.51 -6.29
N SER A 300 -8.27 5.53 -6.08
CA SER A 300 -9.20 5.48 -4.93
C SER A 300 -8.58 4.82 -3.70
N ASN A 301 -7.35 4.29 -3.81
CA ASN A 301 -6.65 3.61 -2.74
C ASN A 301 -5.61 4.56 -2.13
N PRO A 302 -5.74 4.96 -0.85
CA PRO A 302 -4.83 5.90 -0.21
C PRO A 302 -3.37 5.42 -0.15
N ARG A 303 -3.10 4.12 -0.34
CA ARG A 303 -1.74 3.58 -0.42
C ARG A 303 -0.95 4.14 -1.60
N ILE A 304 -1.57 4.33 -2.78
CA ILE A 304 -0.80 4.85 -3.93
C ILE A 304 -0.29 6.26 -3.64
N TRP A 305 -1.14 7.08 -3.01
CA TRP A 305 -0.80 8.44 -2.61
C TRP A 305 0.30 8.46 -1.56
N LEU A 306 0.20 7.58 -0.56
CA LEU A 306 1.26 7.37 0.43
C LEU A 306 2.59 7.04 -0.25
N ARG A 307 2.62 6.07 -1.18
CA ARG A 307 3.86 5.61 -1.84
C ARG A 307 4.48 6.66 -2.76
N ILE A 308 3.66 7.41 -3.50
CA ILE A 308 4.14 8.53 -4.31
C ILE A 308 4.82 9.58 -3.40
N THR A 309 4.17 9.94 -2.30
CA THR A 309 4.71 10.89 -1.31
C THR A 309 6.02 10.39 -0.70
N GLU A 310 6.10 9.09 -0.40
CA GLU A 310 7.28 8.46 0.19
C GLU A 310 8.49 8.50 -0.74
N CYS A 311 8.27 8.30 -2.05
CA CYS A 311 9.33 8.46 -3.04
C CYS A 311 9.90 9.88 -3.01
N CYS A 312 9.04 10.89 -2.97
CA CYS A 312 9.46 12.30 -2.94
C CYS A 312 10.23 12.64 -1.66
N ALA A 313 9.75 12.17 -0.50
CA ALA A 313 10.41 12.40 0.78
C ALA A 313 11.81 11.75 0.82
N GLN A 314 11.96 10.51 0.31
CA GLN A 314 13.27 9.85 0.21
C GLN A 314 14.21 10.59 -0.75
N ASN A 315 13.70 11.02 -1.91
CA ASN A 315 14.50 11.72 -2.91
C ASN A 315 15.03 13.08 -2.42
N ALA A 316 14.27 13.78 -1.55
CA ALA A 316 14.70 15.04 -0.96
C ALA A 316 15.90 14.89 0.00
N THR A 317 16.16 13.67 0.48
CA THR A 317 17.19 13.41 1.51
C THR A 317 18.41 12.67 1.00
N SER A 318 18.33 12.06 -0.18
CA SER A 318 19.52 11.62 -0.91
C SER A 318 20.26 12.86 -1.40
N SER A 319 21.39 13.18 -0.76
CA SER A 319 22.34 14.21 -1.22
C SER A 319 22.58 14.10 -2.72
N GLU A 320 22.80 15.23 -3.40
CA GLU A 320 23.00 15.38 -4.85
C GLU A 320 24.13 14.51 -5.48
N SER A 321 24.78 13.66 -4.69
CA SER A 321 25.80 12.70 -5.07
C SER A 321 25.21 11.44 -5.72
N SER A 322 24.51 11.59 -6.85
CA SER A 322 24.54 10.64 -7.97
C SER A 322 23.69 11.15 -9.13
N ASN A 323 24.12 12.24 -9.76
CA ASN A 323 23.86 12.49 -11.18
C ASN A 323 24.63 11.47 -12.06
N LYS A 324 24.46 10.17 -11.80
CA LYS A 324 24.69 9.14 -12.80
C LYS A 324 23.32 8.73 -13.28
N ALA A 325 23.01 9.14 -14.50
CA ALA A 325 21.79 8.82 -15.22
C ALA A 325 21.39 7.37 -14.94
N SER A 326 20.34 7.19 -14.14
CA SER A 326 19.74 5.87 -13.95
C SER A 326 19.08 5.50 -15.27
N THR A 327 19.30 4.24 -15.65
CA THR A 327 18.84 3.56 -16.86
C THR A 327 17.48 4.03 -17.38
N PRO A 328 17.30 4.10 -18.71
CA PRO A 328 16.09 4.64 -19.29
C PRO A 328 14.92 3.77 -18.85
N VAL A 329 14.03 4.35 -18.03
CA VAL A 329 12.66 3.87 -17.92
C VAL A 329 12.16 3.83 -19.37
N ASN A 330 11.90 2.63 -19.89
CA ASN A 330 11.41 2.38 -21.25
C ASN A 330 10.48 3.51 -21.71
N ASP A 331 10.71 4.12 -22.88
CA ASP A 331 10.03 5.35 -23.31
C ASP A 331 8.50 5.27 -23.22
N GLN A 332 7.96 4.07 -23.40
CA GLN A 332 6.54 3.78 -23.21
C GLN A 332 6.07 3.95 -21.74
N LEU A 333 6.83 3.45 -20.77
CA LEU A 333 6.55 3.66 -19.34
C LEU A 333 6.68 5.13 -18.95
N ARG A 334 7.65 5.83 -19.55
CA ARG A 334 7.81 7.28 -19.35
C ARG A 334 6.58 8.04 -19.84
N SER A 335 6.08 7.74 -21.04
CA SER A 335 4.85 8.33 -21.58
C SER A 335 3.61 8.06 -20.71
N ILE A 336 3.44 6.83 -20.22
CA ILE A 336 2.34 6.48 -19.31
C ILE A 336 2.47 7.22 -17.97
N ALA A 337 3.68 7.31 -17.42
CA ALA A 337 3.94 8.06 -16.20
C ALA A 337 3.70 9.56 -16.38
N MET A 338 4.03 10.14 -17.55
CA MET A 338 3.70 11.53 -17.90
C MET A 338 2.19 11.77 -17.91
N ALA A 339 1.40 10.86 -18.48
CA ALA A 339 -0.07 10.97 -18.46
C ALA A 339 -0.64 10.87 -17.03
N GLY A 340 -0.08 9.98 -16.22
CA GLY A 340 -0.39 9.89 -14.79
C GLY A 340 -0.02 11.18 -14.03
N TRP A 341 1.16 11.72 -14.30
CA TRP A 341 1.63 12.99 -13.75
C TRP A 341 0.72 14.15 -14.09
N GLN A 342 0.36 14.35 -15.36
CA GLN A 342 -0.54 15.44 -15.78
C GLN A 342 -1.90 15.33 -15.06
N SER A 343 -2.42 14.10 -14.92
CA SER A 343 -3.67 13.85 -14.20
C SER A 343 -3.54 14.21 -12.71
N VAL A 344 -2.45 13.82 -12.04
CA VAL A 344 -2.21 14.16 -10.63
C VAL A 344 -1.95 15.66 -10.45
N LYS A 345 -1.19 16.28 -11.36
CA LYS A 345 -0.91 17.72 -11.38
C LYS A 345 -2.20 18.54 -11.47
N SER A 346 -3.15 18.14 -12.31
CA SER A 346 -4.45 18.81 -12.41
C SER A 346 -5.22 18.80 -11.08
N ILE A 347 -5.16 17.68 -10.34
CA ILE A 347 -5.79 17.52 -9.03
C ILE A 347 -5.11 18.41 -7.97
N ALA A 348 -3.78 18.53 -8.05
CA ALA A 348 -2.99 19.40 -7.17
C ALA A 348 -3.22 20.90 -7.47
N SER A 349 -3.28 21.28 -8.74
CA SER A 349 -3.36 22.68 -9.19
C SER A 349 -4.71 23.33 -8.85
N ASN A 350 -5.82 22.57 -8.90
CA ASN A 350 -7.16 23.07 -8.56
C ASN A 350 -7.34 23.49 -7.09
N ARG A 351 -6.35 23.28 -6.23
CA ARG A 351 -6.39 23.65 -4.81
C ARG A 351 -5.44 24.80 -4.43
N CYS A 352 -4.67 25.34 -5.36
CA CYS A 352 -3.66 26.35 -5.06
C CYS A 352 -3.87 27.61 -5.92
N SER A 353 -4.17 28.74 -5.29
CA SER A 353 -4.35 30.05 -5.96
C SER A 353 -3.06 30.88 -6.05
N SER A 354 -1.89 30.36 -5.63
CA SER A 354 -0.72 31.21 -5.38
C SER A 354 0.61 30.81 -6.02
N HIS A 355 0.79 29.61 -6.58
CA HIS A 355 2.05 29.27 -7.26
C HIS A 355 1.78 28.62 -8.61
N HIS A 356 2.11 29.34 -9.68
CA HIS A 356 2.19 28.81 -11.04
C HIS A 356 3.18 27.64 -11.07
N TYR A 357 2.66 26.41 -11.02
CA TYR A 357 3.45 25.19 -11.23
C TYR A 357 3.82 25.05 -12.72
N THR A 358 4.75 25.88 -13.18
CA THR A 358 5.34 25.84 -14.54
C THR A 358 6.47 24.83 -14.61
N VAL A 359 6.20 23.57 -14.29
CA VAL A 359 7.16 22.50 -14.54
C VAL A 359 6.48 21.42 -15.39
N ASP A 360 6.88 21.38 -16.66
CA ASP A 360 6.58 20.31 -17.64
C ASP A 360 7.44 19.06 -17.40
N VAL A 361 8.33 19.10 -16.41
CA VAL A 361 9.18 17.99 -15.99
C VAL A 361 8.53 17.25 -14.84
N VAL A 362 8.36 15.93 -14.99
CA VAL A 362 7.99 15.03 -13.89
C VAL A 362 9.10 15.07 -12.86
N ASN A 363 8.85 15.69 -11.71
CA ASN A 363 9.83 15.79 -10.64
C ASN A 363 9.34 15.11 -9.36
N CYS A 364 10.24 14.39 -8.71
CA CYS A 364 10.01 13.69 -7.46
C CYS A 364 10.45 14.61 -6.31
N ASP A 365 9.68 15.67 -6.03
CA ASP A 365 10.05 16.69 -5.04
C ASP A 365 9.06 16.81 -3.87
N ALA A 366 9.53 17.41 -2.78
CA ALA A 366 8.77 17.56 -1.54
C ALA A 366 7.51 18.42 -1.72
N GLU A 367 7.57 19.42 -2.60
CA GLU A 367 6.44 20.28 -2.93
C GLU A 367 5.31 19.48 -3.57
N PHE A 368 5.60 18.65 -4.57
CA PHE A 368 4.62 17.73 -5.15
C PHE A 368 4.07 16.77 -4.09
N ALA A 369 4.95 16.23 -3.23
CA ALA A 369 4.59 15.33 -2.13
C ALA A 369 3.51 15.95 -1.20
N ALA A 370 3.68 17.22 -0.84
CA ALA A 370 2.74 17.93 0.03
C ALA A 370 1.34 18.04 -0.58
N HIS A 371 1.25 18.23 -1.90
CA HIS A 371 -0.04 18.32 -2.59
C HIS A 371 -0.74 16.95 -2.67
N VAL A 372 0.01 15.90 -2.99
CA VAL A 372 -0.57 14.56 -3.24
C VAL A 372 -0.96 13.83 -1.95
N ILE A 373 -0.24 14.05 -0.84
CA ILE A 373 -0.55 13.38 0.43
C ILE A 373 -1.94 13.76 0.97
N HIS A 374 -2.40 14.99 0.72
CA HIS A 374 -3.74 15.43 1.11
C HIS A 374 -4.85 14.62 0.45
N GLN A 375 -4.64 14.11 -0.78
CA GLN A 375 -5.62 13.23 -1.43
C GLN A 375 -5.71 11.89 -0.70
N GLY A 376 -4.56 11.32 -0.33
CA GLY A 376 -4.50 10.12 0.51
C GLY A 376 -5.23 10.30 1.84
N ILE A 377 -4.97 11.41 2.54
CA ILE A 377 -5.63 11.76 3.81
C ILE A 377 -7.15 11.90 3.62
N SER A 378 -7.58 12.66 2.60
CA SER A 378 -9.00 12.87 2.30
C SER A 378 -9.74 11.54 2.04
N ILE A 379 -9.13 10.64 1.27
CA ILE A 379 -9.69 9.32 1.00
C ILE A 379 -9.77 8.50 2.30
N ALA A 380 -8.69 8.46 3.08
CA ALA A 380 -8.62 7.71 4.33
C ALA A 380 -9.62 8.20 5.39
N LEU A 381 -9.88 9.51 5.45
CA LEU A 381 -10.91 10.09 6.32
C LEU A 381 -12.33 9.75 5.84
N SER A 382 -12.56 9.72 4.53
CA SER A 382 -13.88 9.42 3.96
C SER A 382 -14.27 7.94 4.03
N GLN A 383 -13.29 7.04 4.10
CA GLN A 383 -13.51 5.60 3.99
C GLN A 383 -12.96 4.86 5.21
N LYS A 384 -13.87 4.37 6.08
CA LYS A 384 -13.54 3.70 7.36
C LYS A 384 -12.51 2.59 7.24
N GLU A 385 -12.53 1.84 6.14
CA GLU A 385 -11.59 0.74 5.89
C GLU A 385 -10.13 1.18 5.75
N TYR A 386 -9.88 2.46 5.46
CA TYR A 386 -8.55 3.03 5.31
C TYR A 386 -8.15 3.87 6.53
N ALA A 387 -8.99 3.92 7.57
CA ALA A 387 -8.68 4.64 8.81
C ALA A 387 -7.35 4.18 9.42
N TYR A 388 -6.99 2.90 9.28
CA TYR A 388 -5.71 2.35 9.76
C TYR A 388 -4.48 2.93 9.03
N LEU A 389 -4.65 3.54 7.84
CA LEU A 389 -3.58 4.23 7.10
C LEU A 389 -3.39 5.67 7.54
N LEU A 390 -4.38 6.25 8.21
CA LEU A 390 -4.37 7.66 8.59
C LEU A 390 -3.16 8.05 9.45
N PRO A 391 -2.70 7.22 10.42
CA PRO A 391 -1.48 7.55 11.17
C PRO A 391 -0.24 7.71 10.30
N TYR A 392 -0.10 6.88 9.25
CA TYR A 392 1.02 6.92 8.32
C TYR A 392 0.94 8.12 7.39
N LEU A 393 -0.25 8.41 6.87
CA LEU A 393 -0.47 9.56 5.99
C LEU A 393 -0.20 10.89 6.71
N LEU A 394 -0.66 11.03 7.96
CA LEU A 394 -0.42 12.24 8.77
C LEU A 394 1.05 12.38 9.17
N SER A 395 1.71 11.27 9.54
CA SER A 395 3.14 11.25 9.84
C SER A 395 3.97 11.71 8.64
N LEU A 396 3.67 11.19 7.44
CA LEU A 396 4.36 11.58 6.21
C LEU A 396 4.05 13.02 5.81
N SER A 397 2.80 13.47 5.98
CA SER A 397 2.44 14.88 5.77
C SER A 397 3.21 15.82 6.69
N ALA A 398 3.35 15.50 7.98
CA ALA A 398 4.14 16.29 8.92
C ALA A 398 5.62 16.34 8.51
N SER A 399 6.19 15.19 8.13
CA SER A 399 7.58 15.09 7.66
C SER A 399 7.85 15.95 6.43
N VAL A 400 6.99 15.87 5.40
CA VAL A 400 7.14 16.67 4.18
C VAL A 400 7.00 18.16 4.47
N ASN A 401 6.03 18.55 5.30
CA ASN A 401 5.82 19.96 5.63
C ASN A 401 6.97 20.55 6.46
N ILE A 402 7.65 19.76 7.30
CA ILE A 402 8.90 20.19 7.98
C ILE A 402 9.98 20.52 6.95
N GLN A 403 10.20 19.63 5.97
CA GLN A 403 11.19 19.83 4.91
C GLN A 403 10.93 21.10 4.08
N LEU A 404 9.66 21.49 3.94
CA LEU A 404 9.24 22.70 3.22
C LEU A 404 9.19 23.95 4.12
N GLY A 405 9.54 23.85 5.41
CA GLY A 405 9.43 24.97 6.36
C GLY A 405 7.99 25.37 6.69
N ARG A 406 6.99 24.52 6.39
CA ARG A 406 5.56 24.76 6.62
C ARG A 406 5.14 24.33 8.02
N TYR A 407 5.73 24.95 9.04
CA TYR A 407 5.58 24.52 10.44
C TYR A 407 4.13 24.55 10.97
N ALA A 408 3.28 25.45 10.47
CA ALA A 408 1.86 25.47 10.84
C ALA A 408 1.12 24.20 10.37
N GLU A 409 1.36 23.75 9.14
CA GLU A 409 0.77 22.52 8.61
C GLU A 409 1.37 21.27 9.28
N THR A 410 2.67 21.30 9.60
CA THR A 410 3.30 20.26 10.43
C THR A 410 2.60 20.11 11.78
N LEU A 411 2.39 21.23 12.48
CA LEU A 411 1.74 21.25 13.78
C LEU A 411 0.32 20.70 13.70
N LYS A 412 -0.42 21.04 12.65
CA LYS A 412 -1.78 20.53 12.38
C LYS A 412 -1.78 19.02 12.15
N SER A 413 -0.91 18.52 11.28
CA SER A 413 -0.80 17.08 11.00
C SER A 413 -0.34 16.27 12.20
N ALA A 414 0.64 16.76 12.96
CA ALA A 414 1.14 16.11 14.16
C ALA A 414 0.11 16.11 15.30
N SER A 415 -0.62 17.20 15.50
CA SER A 415 -1.70 17.27 16.51
C SER A 415 -2.87 16.37 16.15
N HIS A 416 -3.24 16.31 14.87
CA HIS A 416 -4.26 15.37 14.40
C HIS A 416 -3.81 13.92 14.62
N LEU A 417 -2.56 13.58 14.31
CA LEU A 417 -2.00 12.26 14.55
C LEU A 417 -2.10 11.85 16.02
N LEU A 418 -1.72 12.74 16.96
CA LEU A 418 -1.80 12.48 18.41
C LEU A 418 -3.22 12.26 18.92
N ASN A 419 -4.23 12.80 18.24
CA ASN A 419 -5.64 12.65 18.61
C ASN A 419 -6.28 11.39 18.02
N LEU A 420 -5.56 10.59 17.23
CA LEU A 420 -6.10 9.36 16.67
C LEU A 420 -6.19 8.25 17.73
N PRO A 421 -7.32 7.50 17.79
CA PRO A 421 -7.49 6.42 18.74
C PRO A 421 -6.59 5.20 18.47
N GLN A 422 -6.13 5.03 17.22
CA GLN A 422 -5.36 3.86 16.77
C GLN A 422 -3.87 4.17 16.55
N ILE A 423 -3.25 4.97 17.43
CA ILE A 423 -1.84 5.33 17.34
C ILE A 423 -0.95 4.37 18.14
N ASN A 424 0.10 3.83 17.51
CA ASN A 424 1.09 3.02 18.23
C ASN A 424 2.13 3.91 18.94
N ALA A 425 2.86 3.34 19.91
CA ALA A 425 3.83 4.08 20.72
C ALA A 425 4.90 4.81 19.89
N ARG A 426 5.36 4.20 18.78
CA ARG A 426 6.35 4.80 17.88
C ARG A 426 5.78 6.00 17.13
N GLN A 427 4.61 5.87 16.55
CA GLN A 427 3.91 6.94 15.85
C GLN A 427 3.62 8.11 16.79
N LYS A 428 3.24 7.81 18.04
CA LYS A 428 3.05 8.82 19.08
C LYS A 428 4.34 9.58 19.33
N LEU A 429 5.45 8.87 19.55
CA LEU A 429 6.77 9.49 19.75
C LEU A 429 7.19 10.36 18.54
N SER A 430 7.06 9.85 17.31
CA SER A 430 7.34 10.62 16.09
C SER A 430 6.48 11.87 15.98
N ALA A 431 5.18 11.77 16.27
CA ALA A 431 4.26 12.91 16.25
C ALA A 431 4.65 13.98 17.28
N MET A 432 5.10 13.56 18.46
CA MET A 432 5.60 14.49 19.51
C MET A 432 6.86 15.21 19.05
N PHE A 433 7.77 14.54 18.32
CA PHE A 433 8.93 15.20 17.74
C PHE A 433 8.55 16.22 16.66
N TYR A 434 7.70 15.85 15.70
CA TYR A 434 7.23 16.80 14.68
C TYR A 434 6.49 17.99 15.29
N LYS A 435 5.67 17.75 16.32
CA LYS A 435 4.97 18.80 17.07
C LYS A 435 5.96 19.72 17.79
N ALA A 436 6.93 19.17 18.51
CA ALA A 436 7.92 19.94 19.25
C ALA A 436 8.77 20.81 18.32
N GLU A 437 9.22 20.26 17.20
CA GLU A 437 9.99 20.97 16.16
C GLU A 437 9.17 22.12 15.56
N ALA A 438 7.92 21.85 15.15
CA ALA A 438 7.04 22.89 14.65
C ALA A 438 6.79 24.00 15.68
N LEU A 439 6.61 23.66 16.97
CA LEU A 439 6.42 24.63 18.03
C LEU A 439 7.66 25.51 18.25
N ILE A 440 8.88 24.95 18.15
CA ILE A 440 10.12 25.73 18.25
C ILE A 440 10.18 26.78 17.13
N HIS A 441 9.89 26.37 15.89
CA HIS A 441 9.92 27.27 14.73
C HIS A 441 8.80 28.30 14.71
N LEU A 442 7.72 28.07 15.45
CA LEU A 442 6.63 29.02 15.67
C LEU A 442 6.86 29.88 16.94
N ASP A 443 8.06 29.85 17.52
CA ASP A 443 8.44 30.55 18.75
C ASP A 443 7.60 30.19 19.99
N ARG A 444 6.97 29.01 19.99
CA ARG A 444 6.15 28.46 21.09
C ARG A 444 6.96 27.49 21.95
N LEU A 445 8.10 27.96 22.47
CA LEU A 445 9.08 27.13 23.19
C LEU A 445 8.50 26.44 24.44
N VAL A 446 7.67 27.14 25.21
CA VAL A 446 7.07 26.60 26.44
C VAL A 446 6.22 25.36 26.14
N GLU A 447 5.42 25.42 25.09
CA GLU A 447 4.59 24.28 24.66
C GLU A 447 5.45 23.13 24.11
N SER A 448 6.58 23.44 23.47
CA SER A 448 7.52 22.44 22.97
C SER A 448 8.16 21.65 24.12
N VAL A 449 8.54 22.33 25.22
CA VAL A 449 9.04 21.69 26.45
C VAL A 449 7.99 20.71 27.00
N VAL A 450 6.76 21.19 27.22
CA VAL A 450 5.66 20.37 27.76
C VAL A 450 5.39 19.17 26.85
N CYS A 451 5.43 19.37 25.53
CA CYS A 451 5.26 18.31 24.55
C CYS A 451 6.33 17.22 24.72
N LEU A 452 7.62 17.57 24.79
CA LEU A 452 8.66 16.55 24.94
C LEU A 452 8.67 15.89 26.33
N GLU A 453 8.28 16.61 27.38
CA GLU A 453 8.15 16.04 28.74
C GLU A 453 7.12 14.90 28.78
N GLN A 454 6.02 15.02 28.04
CA GLN A 454 4.98 13.99 27.91
C GLN A 454 5.37 12.83 26.97
N ALA A 455 6.46 12.94 26.23
CA ALA A 455 6.90 11.89 25.31
C ALA A 455 7.56 10.73 26.08
N VAL A 456 7.20 9.51 25.68
CA VAL A 456 7.69 8.27 26.28
C VAL A 456 8.52 7.50 25.25
N PRO A 457 9.74 7.04 25.59
CA PRO A 457 10.56 6.27 24.67
C PRO A 457 9.92 4.91 24.35
N SER A 458 10.17 4.40 23.14
CA SER A 458 9.63 3.11 22.72
C SER A 458 10.63 2.01 23.08
N GLN A 459 10.27 1.15 24.04
CA GLN A 459 11.10 0.01 24.47
C GLN A 459 11.49 -0.93 23.32
N SER A 460 10.66 -0.99 22.27
CA SER A 460 10.87 -1.85 21.12
C SER A 460 11.93 -1.34 20.13
N PHE A 461 12.49 -0.14 20.33
CA PHE A 461 13.43 0.48 19.40
C PHE A 461 14.69 0.98 20.12
N PRO A 462 15.88 0.50 19.71
CA PRO A 462 17.13 0.97 20.29
C PRO A 462 17.30 2.47 20.05
N TYR A 463 17.96 3.14 20.99
CA TYR A 463 18.29 4.57 20.96
C TYR A 463 17.11 5.57 21.05
N THR A 464 15.86 5.13 21.16
CA THR A 464 14.73 6.08 21.32
C THR A 464 14.80 6.87 22.62
N HIS A 465 15.30 6.25 23.69
CA HIS A 465 15.57 6.92 24.96
C HIS A 465 16.64 8.01 24.80
N SER A 466 17.85 7.65 24.33
CA SER A 466 18.95 8.61 24.16
C SER A 466 18.56 9.77 23.23
N ARG A 467 17.80 9.51 22.15
CA ARG A 467 17.30 10.55 21.24
C ARG A 467 16.29 11.48 21.90
N LEU A 468 15.35 10.91 22.68
CA LEU A 468 14.38 11.72 23.41
C LEU A 468 15.08 12.61 24.43
N GLN A 469 16.04 12.07 25.20
CA GLN A 469 16.80 12.86 26.17
C GLN A 469 17.63 13.95 25.48
N TYR A 470 18.22 13.66 24.32
CA TYR A 470 18.96 14.66 23.55
C TYR A 470 18.03 15.80 23.08
N ASN A 471 16.88 15.45 22.50
CA ASN A 471 15.91 16.44 22.04
C ASN A 471 15.35 17.28 23.21
N LYS A 472 15.10 16.66 24.37
CA LYS A 472 14.73 17.39 25.60
C LYS A 472 15.83 18.37 26.01
N ALA A 473 17.09 17.93 26.06
CA ALA A 473 18.22 18.78 26.43
C ALA A 473 18.35 19.98 25.49
N LEU A 474 18.17 19.77 24.18
CA LEU A 474 18.20 20.82 23.18
C LEU A 474 17.11 21.86 23.41
N VAL A 475 15.86 21.43 23.63
CA VAL A 475 14.75 22.35 23.89
C VAL A 475 14.93 23.09 25.21
N GLN A 476 15.42 22.45 26.27
CA GLN A 476 15.75 23.13 27.53
C GLN A 476 16.86 24.16 27.35
N THR A 477 17.85 23.88 26.51
CA THR A 477 18.91 24.83 26.14
C THR A 477 18.32 26.05 25.41
N LEU A 478 17.45 25.82 24.43
CA LEU A 478 16.74 26.89 23.71
C LEU A 478 15.84 27.72 24.63
N ALA A 479 15.30 27.11 25.69
CA ALA A 479 14.53 27.78 26.72
C ALA A 479 15.38 28.47 27.82
N GLY A 480 16.72 28.48 27.69
CA GLY A 480 17.65 29.10 28.64
C GLY A 480 17.88 28.30 29.93
N ARG A 481 17.38 27.07 30.03
CA ARG A 481 17.49 26.20 31.22
C ARG A 481 18.69 25.26 31.11
N LEU A 482 19.89 25.84 31.19
CA LEU A 482 21.15 25.13 30.96
C LEU A 482 21.42 24.01 31.98
N ASP A 483 20.99 24.18 33.23
CA ASP A 483 21.20 23.16 34.28
C ASP A 483 20.49 21.85 33.93
N LYS A 484 19.19 21.94 33.59
CA LYS A 484 18.37 20.79 33.18
C LYS A 484 18.90 20.16 31.89
N ALA A 485 19.37 20.96 30.95
CA ALA A 485 19.98 20.44 29.72
C ALA A 485 21.26 19.64 30.02
N GLY A 486 22.10 20.13 30.95
CA GLY A 486 23.32 19.45 31.38
C GLY A 486 23.05 18.11 32.07
N GLU A 487 22.02 18.03 32.93
CA GLU A 487 21.59 16.78 33.57
C GLU A 487 21.17 15.71 32.55
N LEU A 488 20.33 16.10 31.59
CA LEU A 488 19.85 15.21 30.53
C LEU A 488 21.00 14.69 29.65
N LEU A 489 21.99 15.54 29.34
CA LEU A 489 23.16 15.11 28.56
C LEU A 489 24.06 14.15 29.36
N LYS A 490 24.22 14.37 30.67
CA LYS A 490 24.96 13.45 31.55
C LYS A 490 24.31 12.06 31.57
N GLU A 491 22.98 12.00 31.66
CA GLU A 491 22.21 10.75 31.61
C GLU A 491 22.43 9.96 30.31
N ILE A 492 22.55 10.66 29.17
CA ILE A 492 22.85 10.03 27.87
C ILE A 492 24.26 9.43 27.87
N VAL A 493 25.24 10.17 28.38
CA VAL A 493 26.65 9.72 28.41
C VAL A 493 26.80 8.51 29.33
N SER A 494 26.20 8.53 30.53
CA SER A 494 26.25 7.39 31.46
C SER A 494 25.58 6.15 30.87
N ASN A 495 24.44 6.29 30.20
CA ASN A 495 23.71 5.16 29.60
C ASN A 495 24.40 4.60 28.33
N ASN A 496 25.07 5.43 27.53
CA ASN A 496 25.79 4.96 26.34
C ASN A 496 27.12 4.29 26.67
N LEU A 497 27.79 4.66 27.77
CA LEU A 497 29.01 4.01 28.27
C LEU A 497 28.75 2.59 28.77
N VAL A 498 27.53 2.28 29.21
CA VAL A 498 27.12 0.91 29.61
C VAL A 498 26.86 0.00 28.38
N GLN A 499 26.77 0.55 27.16
CA GLN A 499 26.35 -0.21 25.96
C GLN A 499 27.44 -0.58 24.94
N ARG A 500 28.75 -0.36 25.19
CA ARG A 500 29.84 -1.00 24.40
C ARG A 500 31.07 -1.26 25.27
N PRO A 501 31.79 -2.39 25.11
CA PRO A 501 31.99 -3.12 23.84
C PRO A 501 31.81 -4.65 23.93
N GLU A 502 31.04 -5.29 23.03
CA GLU A 502 31.33 -6.68 22.59
C GLU A 502 30.49 -7.21 21.40
N THR A 503 29.42 -6.55 20.96
CA THR A 503 28.58 -7.10 19.86
C THR A 503 28.32 -6.11 18.73
N LEU A 504 29.39 -5.63 18.10
CA LEU A 504 29.32 -5.04 16.76
C LEU A 504 30.33 -5.69 15.84
N THR A 505 30.08 -6.96 15.54
CA THR A 505 30.44 -7.46 14.23
C THR A 505 29.52 -6.80 13.21
N CYS A 506 30.17 -6.00 12.39
CA CYS A 506 29.68 -5.42 11.16
C CYS A 506 28.89 -6.48 10.35
N SER A 507 27.61 -6.22 10.08
CA SER A 507 26.89 -6.84 8.97
C SER A 507 26.19 -5.74 8.17
N TYR A 508 26.99 -5.03 7.39
CA TYR A 508 26.53 -4.54 6.09
C TYR A 508 26.53 -5.74 5.14
N THR A 509 25.36 -6.36 4.99
CA THR A 509 24.98 -7.18 3.83
C THR A 509 23.48 -7.05 3.64
#